data_AF-A0ABD5XB51-F1
#
_entry.id   AF-A0ABD5XB51-F1
#
_cell.length_a   1.000
_cell.length_b   1.000
_cell.length_c   1.000
_cell.angle_alpha   90.00
_cell.angle_beta   90.00
_cell.angle_gamma   90.00
#
_symmetry.space_group_name_H-M   'P 1'
#
loop_
_entity.id
_entity.type
_entity.pdbx_description
1 polymer ?
#
loop_
_entity_poly.entity_id
_entity_poly.type
_entity_poly.pdbx_seq_one_letter_code
_entity_poly.pdbx_strand_id
1 'polypeptide(L)'
;MNDDTETTEAPTRRDYVKYGGAIIGGSLLAGCTSDSSSEGTPTPSETGTDTATPTQTATEDTYSVRMAPMGEVIFEEVPETAYAYSPHYADMAVAFGHRDAIASLGAPDAYVTSMNYYYDAIDGASIESDDLRAAWSDGVDKELFYDLDADVHFQDPCWLRSFAQNWEQEDIEEVRENIGPWFGNRYSREHTQPPEGCREDYRYYTLWELSERVAGVFREGRRFEAFRSEYEELYGRIRANLPPE
;
A
#
# COMPACT_ATOMS: atom_id res chain seq x y z
N MET A 1 18.42 40.13 -26.32
CA MET A 1 17.89 40.08 -24.95
C MET A 1 17.35 38.67 -24.76
N ASN A 2 18.05 37.86 -23.97
CA ASN A 2 17.57 36.55 -23.52
C ASN A 2 16.73 36.79 -22.25
N ASP A 3 15.57 36.16 -22.16
CA ASP A 3 14.81 36.01 -20.92
C ASP A 3 14.75 34.51 -20.62
N ASP A 4 15.55 34.07 -19.65
CA ASP A 4 15.45 32.76 -19.02
C ASP A 4 14.44 32.87 -17.88
N THR A 5 13.23 32.34 -18.07
CA THR A 5 12.26 32.12 -16.99
C THR A 5 12.56 30.80 -16.31
N GLU A 6 13.32 30.85 -15.22
CA GLU A 6 13.45 29.74 -14.26
C GLU A 6 12.13 29.57 -13.50
N THR A 7 11.36 28.54 -13.86
CA THR A 7 10.26 28.03 -13.03
C THR A 7 10.83 27.24 -11.87
N THR A 8 10.73 27.79 -10.66
CA THR A 8 11.11 27.11 -9.42
C THR A 8 10.02 26.09 -9.07
N GLU A 9 10.29 24.80 -9.21
CA GLU A 9 9.42 23.73 -8.73
C GLU A 9 9.24 23.81 -7.21
N ALA A 10 8.01 23.59 -6.74
CA ALA A 10 7.70 23.53 -5.32
C ALA A 10 8.21 22.21 -4.72
N PRO A 11 8.83 22.20 -3.52
CA PRO A 11 9.39 20.97 -2.94
C PRO A 11 8.30 19.96 -2.56
N THR A 12 8.51 18.68 -2.87
CA THR A 12 7.63 17.58 -2.46
C THR A 12 7.92 17.17 -1.01
N ARG A 13 6.98 16.49 -0.33
CA ARG A 13 7.09 16.10 1.09
C ARG A 13 8.39 15.36 1.45
N ARG A 14 9.01 14.66 0.49
CA ARG A 14 10.24 13.87 0.69
C ARG A 14 11.55 14.69 0.70
N ASP A 15 11.57 15.92 0.19
CA ASP A 15 12.80 16.75 0.17
C ASP A 15 13.19 17.30 1.55
N TYR A 16 12.23 17.40 2.47
CA TYR A 16 12.51 17.85 3.84
C TYR A 16 13.37 16.86 4.63
N VAL A 17 13.41 15.58 4.24
CA VAL A 17 14.09 14.52 5.01
C VAL A 17 15.54 14.31 4.58
N LYS A 18 15.90 14.62 3.32
CA LYS A 18 17.25 14.38 2.79
C LYS A 18 18.35 15.27 3.40
N TYR A 19 18.01 16.38 4.04
CA TYR A 19 18.98 17.36 4.54
C TYR A 19 19.21 17.35 6.07
N GLY A 20 18.65 16.38 6.80
CA GLY A 20 18.56 16.43 8.27
C GLY A 20 19.60 15.65 9.10
N GLY A 21 20.67 15.05 8.55
CA GLY A 21 21.47 14.07 9.30
C GLY A 21 22.98 14.12 9.10
N ALA A 22 23.67 15.07 9.73
CA ALA A 22 25.12 14.98 9.94
C ALA A 22 25.53 15.57 11.30
N ILE A 23 25.61 14.74 12.34
CA ILE A 23 26.48 15.00 13.50
C ILE A 23 27.36 13.77 13.71
N ILE A 24 28.64 13.95 13.40
CA ILE A 24 29.75 13.04 13.66
C ILE A 24 30.31 13.35 15.06
N GLY A 25 30.52 12.31 15.87
CA GLY A 25 31.71 12.22 16.73
C GLY A 25 31.50 12.10 18.24
N GLY A 26 32.19 11.12 18.84
CA GLY A 26 32.69 11.24 20.22
C GLY A 26 32.47 10.04 21.14
N SER A 27 33.32 9.02 21.02
CA SER A 27 33.51 7.94 22.01
C SER A 27 34.35 8.40 23.20
N LEU A 28 33.93 8.15 24.46
CA LEU A 28 34.86 7.93 25.59
C LEU A 28 34.24 7.02 26.67
N LEU A 29 35.03 6.01 27.08
CA LEU A 29 34.82 5.03 28.15
C LEU A 29 35.38 5.55 29.49
N ALA A 30 34.76 5.20 30.63
CA ALA A 30 35.31 4.93 31.98
C ALA A 30 34.17 5.11 33.03
N GLY A 31 33.99 4.35 34.12
CA GLY A 31 34.85 3.41 34.82
C GLY A 31 35.20 3.93 36.24
N CYS A 32 34.52 3.37 37.26
CA CYS A 32 34.96 3.16 38.67
C CYS A 32 34.74 4.20 39.80
N THR A 33 34.10 3.67 40.86
CA THR A 33 34.51 3.60 42.29
C THR A 33 34.13 4.67 43.35
N SER A 34 33.25 4.24 44.27
CA SER A 34 33.33 4.18 45.76
C SER A 34 33.66 5.38 46.69
N ASP A 35 32.75 5.55 47.67
CA ASP A 35 32.90 5.74 49.14
C ASP A 35 32.75 7.12 49.85
N SER A 36 31.98 7.05 50.96
CA SER A 36 31.91 7.80 52.24
C SER A 36 31.44 9.27 52.43
N SER A 37 30.33 9.39 53.18
CA SER A 37 30.11 10.16 54.44
C SER A 37 29.85 11.69 54.48
N SER A 38 28.60 12.01 54.86
CA SER A 38 28.00 13.05 55.73
C SER A 38 28.49 14.51 55.90
N GLU A 39 27.47 15.38 55.80
CA GLU A 39 27.17 16.66 56.52
C GLU A 39 27.85 18.01 56.14
N GLY A 40 27.00 18.97 55.74
CA GLY A 40 27.29 20.41 55.67
C GLY A 40 26.37 21.20 54.71
N THR A 41 25.46 22.03 55.23
CA THR A 41 24.54 22.96 54.51
C THR A 41 25.01 24.42 54.78
N PRO A 42 24.61 25.53 54.07
CA PRO A 42 23.83 25.76 52.83
C PRO A 42 24.45 26.75 51.78
N THR A 43 23.67 27.02 50.72
CA THR A 43 23.47 28.27 49.91
C THR A 43 24.07 28.32 48.48
N PRO A 44 23.51 29.12 47.53
CA PRO A 44 22.64 28.64 46.45
C PRO A 44 23.20 28.93 45.05
N SER A 45 22.81 28.16 44.03
CA SER A 45 22.91 28.65 42.65
C SER A 45 21.95 27.91 41.73
N GLU A 46 21.14 28.69 41.01
CA GLU A 46 20.33 28.29 39.87
C GLU A 46 21.17 27.56 38.83
N THR A 47 20.66 26.48 38.25
CA THR A 47 20.73 26.17 36.80
C THR A 47 19.70 25.08 36.50
N GLY A 48 18.85 25.33 35.51
CA GLY A 48 17.71 24.51 35.13
C GLY A 48 18.08 23.06 34.79
N THR A 49 17.29 22.13 35.31
CA THR A 49 17.33 20.72 34.93
C THR A 49 16.27 20.52 33.86
N ASP A 50 16.63 20.76 32.60
CA ASP A 50 15.87 20.23 31.47
C ASP A 50 15.99 18.71 31.52
N THR A 51 14.89 18.07 31.91
CA THR A 51 14.74 16.62 31.82
C THR A 51 14.75 16.28 30.34
N ALA A 52 15.90 15.84 29.83
CA ALA A 52 15.98 15.22 28.52
C ALA A 52 15.23 13.89 28.59
N THR A 53 13.93 13.93 28.30
CA THR A 53 13.17 12.76 27.89
C THR A 53 13.91 12.15 26.69
N PRO A 54 14.30 10.86 26.72
CA PRO A 54 14.82 10.23 25.53
C PRO A 54 13.67 10.25 24.51
N THR A 55 13.82 11.03 23.45
CA THR A 55 12.98 10.88 22.27
C THR A 55 13.24 9.48 21.75
N GLN A 56 12.37 8.56 22.15
CA GLN A 56 12.25 7.25 21.55
C GLN A 56 11.81 7.55 20.12
N THR A 57 12.74 7.50 19.16
CA THR A 57 12.40 7.48 17.75
C THR A 57 11.45 6.29 17.60
N ALA A 58 10.16 6.59 17.40
CA ALA A 58 9.18 5.57 17.05
C ALA A 58 9.74 4.88 15.81
N THR A 59 10.17 3.63 15.97
CA THR A 59 10.35 2.78 14.81
C THR A 59 8.93 2.50 14.38
N GLU A 60 8.47 3.18 13.32
CA GLU A 60 7.17 2.89 12.73
C GLU A 60 7.13 1.38 12.45
N ASP A 61 6.13 0.70 13.00
CA ASP A 61 5.96 -0.75 12.87
C ASP A 61 5.57 -1.08 11.43
N THR A 62 6.57 -1.12 10.53
CA THR A 62 6.40 -1.54 9.14
C THR A 62 5.94 -3.00 9.06
N TYR A 63 5.21 -3.34 8.00
CA TYR A 63 4.80 -4.71 7.72
C TYR A 63 4.98 -5.02 6.24
N SER A 64 5.02 -6.30 5.88
CA SER A 64 5.20 -6.71 4.50
C SER A 64 4.18 -7.75 4.05
N VAL A 65 3.89 -7.72 2.75
CA VAL A 65 2.99 -8.65 2.08
C VAL A 65 3.69 -9.18 0.84
N ARG A 66 3.66 -10.50 0.63
CA ARG A 66 4.35 -11.14 -0.49
C ARG A 66 3.38 -11.64 -1.55
N MET A 67 3.58 -11.19 -2.78
CA MET A 67 2.82 -11.64 -3.94
C MET A 67 3.69 -11.60 -5.21
N ALA A 68 3.65 -12.65 -6.00
CA ALA A 68 4.25 -12.64 -7.32
C ALA A 68 3.40 -11.80 -8.29
N PRO A 69 4.01 -11.05 -9.23
CA PRO A 69 5.46 -11.01 -9.54
C PRO A 69 6.29 -10.02 -8.68
N MET A 70 5.67 -9.27 -7.77
CA MET A 70 6.29 -8.15 -7.04
C MET A 70 7.32 -8.61 -6.00
N GLY A 71 7.24 -9.85 -5.56
CA GLY A 71 8.00 -10.33 -4.41
C GLY A 71 7.39 -9.79 -3.11
N GLU A 72 8.25 -9.32 -2.21
CA GLU A 72 7.86 -8.73 -0.93
C GLU A 72 7.65 -7.22 -1.07
N VAL A 73 6.48 -6.76 -0.67
CA VAL A 73 6.09 -5.35 -0.65
C VAL A 73 6.00 -4.90 0.79
N ILE A 74 6.68 -3.80 1.14
CA ILE A 74 6.73 -3.24 2.49
C ILE A 74 5.81 -2.03 2.57
N PHE A 75 5.04 -1.95 3.66
CA PHE A 75 4.14 -0.86 3.98
C PHE A 75 4.52 -0.28 5.34
N GLU A 76 4.56 1.05 5.42
CA GLU A 76 4.78 1.78 6.68
C GLU A 76 3.47 1.89 7.47
N GLU A 77 2.37 2.08 6.76
CA GLU A 77 1.01 2.17 7.29
C GLU A 77 0.00 1.50 6.37
N VAL A 78 -1.25 1.39 6.84
CA VAL A 78 -2.35 0.87 6.02
C VAL A 78 -2.65 1.88 4.91
N PRO A 79 -2.63 1.49 3.62
CA PRO A 79 -2.91 2.41 2.52
C PRO A 79 -4.24 3.16 2.69
N GLU A 80 -4.18 4.49 2.62
CA GLU A 80 -5.34 5.38 2.64
C GLU A 80 -5.77 5.78 1.22
N THR A 81 -4.90 5.62 0.23
CA THR A 81 -5.19 5.86 -1.19
C THR A 81 -4.73 4.67 -2.05
N ALA A 82 -5.60 4.21 -2.95
CA ALA A 82 -5.39 3.05 -3.79
C ALA A 82 -5.88 3.28 -5.20
N TYR A 83 -5.03 2.90 -6.15
CA TYR A 83 -5.40 2.73 -7.55
C TYR A 83 -5.86 1.29 -7.79
N ALA A 84 -6.99 1.07 -8.46
CA ALA A 84 -7.43 -0.26 -8.87
C ALA A 84 -7.69 -0.34 -10.38
N TYR A 85 -6.89 -1.09 -11.13
CA TYR A 85 -7.19 -1.24 -12.57
C TYR A 85 -8.41 -2.13 -12.81
N SER A 86 -8.51 -3.24 -12.06
CA SER A 86 -9.59 -4.20 -12.22
C SER A 86 -10.58 -4.13 -11.05
N PRO A 87 -11.90 -4.29 -11.32
CA PRO A 87 -12.94 -4.05 -10.32
C PRO A 87 -12.90 -5.00 -9.12
N HIS A 88 -12.31 -6.19 -9.28
CA HIS A 88 -12.20 -7.15 -8.17
C HIS A 88 -11.26 -6.67 -7.05
N TYR A 89 -10.29 -5.79 -7.34
CA TYR A 89 -9.47 -5.19 -6.27
C TYR A 89 -10.23 -4.14 -5.48
N ALA A 90 -11.04 -3.32 -6.17
CA ALA A 90 -11.95 -2.39 -5.50
C ALA A 90 -13.00 -3.15 -4.68
N ASP A 91 -13.56 -4.24 -5.22
CA ASP A 91 -14.46 -5.15 -4.49
C ASP A 91 -13.82 -5.71 -3.21
N MET A 92 -12.57 -6.18 -3.28
CA MET A 92 -11.83 -6.65 -2.10
C MET A 92 -11.60 -5.53 -1.08
N ALA A 93 -11.24 -4.32 -1.51
CA ALA A 93 -11.08 -3.18 -0.60
C ALA A 93 -12.39 -2.83 0.11
N VAL A 94 -13.52 -2.77 -0.62
CA VAL A 94 -14.86 -2.61 -0.03
C VAL A 94 -15.15 -3.72 0.96
N ALA A 95 -14.94 -4.98 0.56
CA ALA A 95 -15.19 -6.14 1.41
C ALA A 95 -14.42 -6.03 2.73
N PHE A 96 -13.20 -5.51 2.70
CA PHE A 96 -12.35 -5.31 3.88
C PHE A 96 -12.59 -4.00 4.62
N GLY A 97 -13.51 -3.13 4.16
CA GLY A 97 -13.88 -1.89 4.84
C GLY A 97 -13.05 -0.67 4.45
N HIS A 98 -12.26 -0.77 3.38
CA HIS A 98 -11.36 0.26 2.86
C HIS A 98 -11.87 0.85 1.54
N ARG A 99 -13.20 0.99 1.39
CA ARG A 99 -13.80 1.55 0.18
C ARG A 99 -13.32 2.98 -0.09
N ASP A 100 -13.15 3.76 0.99
CA ASP A 100 -12.79 5.19 0.91
C ASP A 100 -11.34 5.36 0.45
N ALA A 101 -10.53 4.28 0.48
CA ALA A 101 -9.19 4.30 -0.07
C ALA A 101 -9.16 4.21 -1.61
N ILE A 102 -10.23 3.74 -2.27
CA ILE A 102 -10.23 3.61 -3.73
C ILE A 102 -10.41 5.00 -4.36
N ALA A 103 -9.32 5.57 -4.86
CA ALA A 103 -9.32 6.87 -5.55
C ALA A 103 -9.47 6.73 -7.08
N SER A 104 -9.20 5.54 -7.61
CA SER A 104 -9.20 5.30 -9.05
C SER A 104 -9.66 3.89 -9.39
N LEU A 105 -10.46 3.79 -10.45
CA LEU A 105 -10.85 2.51 -11.05
C LEU A 105 -10.59 2.52 -12.55
N GLY A 106 -10.22 1.36 -13.13
CA GLY A 106 -10.04 1.15 -14.57
C GLY A 106 -11.11 1.84 -15.42
N ALA A 107 -12.36 1.41 -15.27
CA ALA A 107 -13.51 1.98 -15.98
C ALA A 107 -14.69 2.15 -15.00
N PRO A 108 -14.74 3.25 -14.23
CA PRO A 108 -15.78 3.48 -13.22
C PRO A 108 -17.19 3.38 -13.81
N ASP A 109 -17.43 4.04 -14.95
CA ASP A 109 -18.72 4.05 -15.66
C ASP A 109 -19.20 2.65 -16.05
N ALA A 110 -18.28 1.71 -16.28
CA ALA A 110 -18.61 0.35 -16.67
C ALA A 110 -18.92 -0.56 -15.47
N TYR A 111 -18.31 -0.29 -14.30
CA TYR A 111 -18.31 -1.24 -13.19
C TYR A 111 -19.11 -0.79 -11.98
N VAL A 112 -19.10 0.50 -11.63
CA VAL A 112 -19.68 0.99 -10.35
C VAL A 112 -21.16 0.63 -10.23
N THR A 113 -21.95 0.85 -11.29
CA THR A 113 -23.38 0.49 -11.28
C THR A 113 -23.59 -1.01 -11.04
N SER A 114 -22.78 -1.86 -11.68
CA SER A 114 -22.90 -3.31 -11.53
C SER A 114 -22.46 -3.78 -10.15
N MET A 115 -21.42 -3.18 -9.57
CA MET A 115 -20.94 -3.50 -8.23
C MET A 115 -21.97 -3.08 -7.19
N ASN A 116 -22.48 -1.85 -7.26
CA ASN A 116 -23.51 -1.34 -6.34
C ASN A 116 -24.81 -2.15 -6.41
N TYR A 117 -25.16 -2.72 -7.56
CA TYR A 117 -26.28 -3.65 -7.66
C TYR A 117 -26.13 -4.87 -6.73
N TYR A 118 -24.92 -5.38 -6.53
CA TYR A 118 -24.66 -6.47 -5.58
C TYR A 118 -24.51 -5.97 -4.14
N TYR A 119 -24.13 -4.71 -3.94
CA TYR A 119 -23.94 -4.11 -2.62
C TYR A 119 -25.21 -3.54 -1.99
N ASP A 120 -26.30 -3.40 -2.75
CA ASP A 120 -27.55 -2.77 -2.31
C ASP A 120 -28.09 -3.32 -0.97
N ALA A 121 -27.85 -4.60 -0.68
CA ALA A 121 -28.28 -5.24 0.56
C ALA A 121 -27.27 -5.15 1.72
N ILE A 122 -26.12 -4.51 1.53
CA ILE A 122 -25.00 -4.48 2.47
C ILE A 122 -24.71 -3.04 2.89
N ASP A 123 -25.08 -2.71 4.12
CA ASP A 123 -24.84 -1.38 4.68
C ASP A 123 -23.35 -0.99 4.63
N GLY A 124 -23.06 0.16 4.01
CA GLY A 124 -21.71 0.74 3.96
C GLY A 124 -20.78 0.14 2.89
N ALA A 125 -21.30 -0.67 1.96
CA ALA A 125 -20.52 -1.28 0.88
C ALA A 125 -20.57 -0.52 -0.47
N SER A 126 -21.37 0.54 -0.59
CA SER A 126 -21.49 1.28 -1.86
C SER A 126 -20.23 2.06 -2.24
N ILE A 127 -19.98 2.20 -3.54
CA ILE A 127 -18.95 3.08 -4.10
C ILE A 127 -19.63 4.20 -4.90
N GLU A 128 -19.22 5.44 -4.70
CA GLU A 128 -19.68 6.57 -5.50
C GLU A 128 -18.80 6.75 -6.74
N SER A 129 -19.39 6.86 -7.93
CA SER A 129 -18.62 6.99 -9.17
C SER A 129 -17.94 8.34 -9.32
N ASP A 130 -18.55 9.39 -8.81
CA ASP A 130 -18.12 10.78 -9.02
C ASP A 130 -16.79 11.08 -8.31
N ASP A 131 -16.44 10.28 -7.30
CA ASP A 131 -15.20 10.39 -6.55
C ASP A 131 -14.06 9.57 -7.18
N LEU A 132 -14.34 8.74 -8.20
CA LEU A 132 -13.36 7.88 -8.83
C LEU A 132 -12.75 8.51 -10.07
N ARG A 133 -11.42 8.61 -10.08
CA ARG A 133 -10.68 8.88 -11.32
C ARG A 133 -10.75 7.64 -12.22
N ALA A 134 -11.19 7.81 -13.47
CA ALA A 134 -11.08 6.77 -14.47
C ALA A 134 -9.61 6.58 -14.86
N ALA A 135 -9.08 5.37 -14.68
CA ALA A 135 -7.70 5.04 -15.05
C ALA A 135 -7.54 4.71 -16.53
N TRP A 136 -8.58 4.17 -17.15
CA TRP A 136 -8.62 3.86 -18.58
C TRP A 136 -9.58 4.81 -19.30
N SER A 137 -9.01 5.78 -20.01
CA SER A 137 -9.74 6.61 -20.98
C SER A 137 -9.18 6.39 -22.39
N ASP A 138 -7.91 6.71 -22.61
CA ASP A 138 -7.19 6.59 -23.89
C ASP A 138 -5.91 5.72 -23.78
N GLY A 139 -5.86 4.90 -22.73
CA GLY A 139 -4.67 4.17 -22.28
C GLY A 139 -4.47 4.34 -20.78
N VAL A 140 -3.41 3.71 -20.25
CA VAL A 140 -2.93 3.96 -18.89
C VAL A 140 -1.67 4.81 -19.02
N ASP A 141 -1.77 6.11 -18.72
CA ASP A 141 -0.62 7.02 -18.74
C ASP A 141 0.15 6.95 -17.40
N LYS A 142 1.45 7.21 -17.43
CA LYS A 142 2.27 7.34 -16.23
C LYS A 142 1.91 8.60 -15.44
N GLU A 143 1.54 9.70 -16.10
CA GLU A 143 1.12 10.95 -15.42
C GLU A 143 -0.04 10.72 -14.46
N LEU A 144 -0.93 9.78 -14.78
CA LEU A 144 -2.03 9.38 -13.91
C LEU A 144 -1.56 8.94 -12.51
N PHE A 145 -0.43 8.23 -12.43
CA PHE A 145 0.07 7.74 -11.14
C PHE A 145 0.67 8.87 -10.29
N TYR A 146 1.31 9.85 -10.92
CA TYR A 146 1.79 11.06 -10.24
C TYR A 146 0.63 11.94 -9.75
N ASP A 147 -0.43 12.07 -10.55
CA ASP A 147 -1.61 12.83 -10.17
C ASP A 147 -2.39 12.16 -9.03
N LEU A 148 -2.48 10.83 -9.04
CA LEU A 148 -3.19 10.07 -8.01
C LEU A 148 -2.41 9.97 -6.69
N ASP A 149 -1.08 9.91 -6.76
CA ASP A 149 -0.18 9.75 -5.61
C ASP A 149 -0.65 8.66 -4.64
N ALA A 150 -0.98 7.48 -5.18
CA ALA A 150 -1.60 6.41 -4.41
C ALA A 150 -0.58 5.61 -3.59
N ASP A 151 -0.93 5.29 -2.34
CA ASP A 151 -0.14 4.45 -1.43
C ASP A 151 0.03 3.02 -1.93
N VAL A 152 -0.89 2.54 -2.79
CA VAL A 152 -0.79 1.23 -3.44
C VAL A 152 -1.44 1.21 -4.82
N HIS A 153 -0.77 0.55 -5.77
CA HIS A 153 -1.27 0.36 -7.12
C HIS A 153 -1.72 -1.10 -7.34
N PHE A 154 -3.03 -1.37 -7.25
CA PHE A 154 -3.60 -2.68 -7.60
C PHE A 154 -3.63 -2.92 -9.11
N GLN A 155 -2.43 -3.16 -9.64
CA GLN A 155 -2.09 -3.40 -11.03
C GLN A 155 -0.99 -4.44 -11.10
N ASP A 156 -1.16 -5.42 -11.97
CA ASP A 156 -0.09 -6.33 -12.33
C ASP A 156 0.84 -5.61 -13.32
N PRO A 157 2.12 -5.37 -13.01
CA PRO A 157 3.01 -4.66 -13.91
C PRO A 157 3.43 -5.49 -15.12
N CYS A 158 3.43 -6.82 -15.01
CA CYS A 158 3.66 -7.70 -16.15
C CYS A 158 2.50 -7.60 -17.14
N TRP A 159 1.27 -7.48 -16.62
CA TRP A 159 0.13 -7.19 -17.46
C TRP A 159 0.23 -5.78 -18.05
N LEU A 160 0.50 -4.74 -17.24
CA LEU A 160 0.60 -3.36 -17.71
C LEU A 160 1.51 -3.21 -18.93
N ARG A 161 2.73 -3.74 -18.84
CA ARG A 161 3.72 -3.74 -19.93
C ARG A 161 3.30 -4.55 -21.17
N SER A 162 2.30 -5.43 -21.04
CA SER A 162 1.84 -6.27 -22.16
C SER A 162 0.72 -5.63 -22.99
N PHE A 163 -0.05 -4.69 -22.44
CA PHE A 163 -1.18 -4.07 -23.15
C PHE A 163 -1.10 -2.55 -23.26
N ALA A 164 -0.50 -1.87 -22.29
CA ALA A 164 -0.38 -0.43 -22.31
C ALA A 164 0.80 -0.02 -23.21
N GLN A 165 0.62 1.06 -23.96
CA GLN A 165 1.68 1.59 -24.83
C GLN A 165 2.71 2.36 -23.98
N ASN A 166 3.97 2.32 -24.39
CA ASN A 166 5.06 3.07 -23.77
C ASN A 166 5.30 2.76 -22.28
N TRP A 167 5.06 1.50 -21.86
CA TRP A 167 5.41 1.01 -20.53
C TRP A 167 6.58 0.05 -20.61
N GLU A 168 7.75 0.51 -20.17
CA GLU A 168 8.95 -0.32 -20.05
C GLU A 168 9.22 -0.70 -18.58
N GLN A 169 10.24 -1.51 -18.36
CA GLN A 169 10.59 -1.96 -16.99
C GLN A 169 11.04 -0.79 -16.11
N GLU A 170 11.71 0.18 -16.72
CA GLU A 170 12.17 1.41 -16.07
C GLU A 170 10.99 2.25 -15.57
N ASP A 171 9.88 2.30 -16.31
CA ASP A 171 8.67 3.03 -15.89
C ASP A 171 7.98 2.36 -14.70
N ILE A 172 7.94 1.02 -14.67
CA ILE A 172 7.44 0.26 -13.52
C ILE A 172 8.27 0.58 -12.27
N GLU A 173 9.58 0.64 -12.41
CA GLU A 173 10.47 0.94 -11.29
C GLU A 173 10.33 2.39 -10.82
N GLU A 174 10.25 3.33 -11.75
CA GLU A 174 10.06 4.75 -11.46
C GLU A 174 8.80 4.98 -10.60
N VAL A 175 7.66 4.42 -11.00
CA VAL A 175 6.42 4.54 -10.22
C VAL A 175 6.54 3.86 -8.86
N ARG A 176 7.18 2.69 -8.80
CA ARG A 176 7.39 1.96 -7.54
C ARG A 176 8.21 2.77 -6.53
N GLU A 177 9.24 3.46 -7.00
CA GLU A 177 10.19 4.19 -6.15
C GLU A 177 9.69 5.59 -5.77
N ASN A 178 9.08 6.29 -6.73
CA ASN A 178 8.70 7.69 -6.54
C ASN A 178 7.31 7.84 -5.94
N ILE A 179 6.38 6.92 -6.24
CA ILE A 179 4.96 7.06 -5.89
C ILE A 179 4.59 5.97 -4.87
N GLY A 180 4.47 4.73 -5.30
CA GLY A 180 3.94 3.66 -4.44
C GLY A 180 4.07 2.26 -5.05
N PRO A 181 4.03 1.21 -4.22
CA PRO A 181 4.23 -0.15 -4.68
C PRO A 181 3.14 -0.64 -5.63
N TRP A 182 3.55 -1.50 -6.56
CA TRP A 182 2.64 -2.32 -7.36
C TRP A 182 2.18 -3.53 -6.55
N PHE A 183 0.90 -3.86 -6.66
CA PHE A 183 0.29 -5.02 -6.02
C PHE A 183 -0.80 -5.64 -6.88
N GLY A 184 -0.45 -6.43 -7.90
CA GLY A 184 -1.45 -7.09 -8.72
C GLY A 184 -1.00 -8.38 -9.39
N ASN A 185 -1.98 -9.21 -9.74
CA ASN A 185 -1.77 -10.47 -10.43
C ASN A 185 -2.95 -10.77 -11.38
N ARG A 186 -2.81 -10.39 -12.65
CA ARG A 186 -3.88 -10.49 -13.65
C ARG A 186 -3.95 -11.85 -14.31
N TYR A 187 -2.81 -12.53 -14.47
CA TYR A 187 -2.73 -13.78 -15.21
C TYR A 187 -3.34 -14.97 -14.44
N SER A 188 -3.52 -14.85 -13.11
CA SER A 188 -4.32 -15.80 -12.30
C SER A 188 -5.75 -15.99 -12.79
N ARG A 189 -6.40 -14.94 -13.27
CA ARG A 189 -7.82 -14.96 -13.66
C ARG A 189 -8.14 -16.02 -14.72
N GLU A 190 -7.29 -16.11 -15.74
CA GLU A 190 -7.47 -17.01 -16.89
C GLU A 190 -6.43 -18.13 -16.91
N HIS A 191 -5.55 -18.18 -15.91
CA HIS A 191 -4.38 -19.07 -15.86
C HIS A 191 -3.55 -19.00 -17.17
N THR A 192 -3.42 -17.80 -17.72
CA THR A 192 -2.74 -17.54 -19.00
C THR A 192 -1.27 -17.25 -18.78
N GLN A 193 -0.43 -17.59 -19.77
CA GLN A 193 1.01 -17.43 -19.63
C GLN A 193 1.41 -15.94 -19.63
N PRO A 194 2.18 -15.47 -18.63
CA PRO A 194 2.70 -14.11 -18.61
C PRO A 194 3.79 -13.89 -19.70
N PRO A 195 4.14 -12.63 -19.99
CA PRO A 195 5.18 -12.28 -20.95
C PRO A 195 6.53 -12.85 -20.52
N GLU A 196 7.43 -13.10 -21.47
CA GLU A 196 8.70 -13.83 -21.24
C GLU A 196 9.49 -13.33 -20.03
N GLY A 197 9.69 -12.01 -19.91
CA GLY A 197 10.43 -11.39 -18.81
C GLY A 197 9.79 -11.49 -17.42
N CYS A 198 8.59 -12.05 -17.31
CA CYS A 198 7.89 -12.22 -16.03
C CYS A 198 7.68 -13.68 -15.63
N ARG A 199 7.94 -14.64 -16.53
CA ARG A 199 7.51 -16.03 -16.36
C ARG A 199 8.17 -16.75 -15.18
N GLU A 200 9.43 -16.45 -14.90
CA GLU A 200 10.22 -17.19 -13.91
C GLU A 200 9.69 -16.98 -12.48
N ASP A 201 9.31 -15.75 -12.15
CA ASP A 201 8.87 -15.37 -10.81
C ASP A 201 7.34 -15.39 -10.64
N TYR A 202 6.59 -15.52 -11.74
CA TYR A 202 5.14 -15.48 -11.69
C TYR A 202 4.54 -16.71 -10.98
N ARG A 203 3.52 -16.47 -10.16
CA ARG A 203 2.72 -17.51 -9.54
C ARG A 203 1.24 -17.22 -9.75
N TYR A 204 0.45 -18.28 -9.84
CA TYR A 204 -0.99 -18.19 -9.96
C TYR A 204 -1.65 -18.37 -8.60
N TYR A 205 -2.73 -17.62 -8.38
CA TYR A 205 -3.48 -17.58 -7.15
C TYR A 205 -4.96 -17.80 -7.45
N THR A 206 -5.61 -18.60 -6.61
CA THR A 206 -7.07 -18.64 -6.55
C THR A 206 -7.62 -17.29 -6.07
N LEU A 207 -8.92 -17.06 -6.27
CA LEU A 207 -9.57 -15.84 -5.77
C LEU A 207 -9.36 -15.65 -4.26
N TRP A 208 -9.39 -16.73 -3.48
CA TRP A 208 -9.19 -16.69 -2.03
C TRP A 208 -7.76 -16.38 -1.63
N GLU A 209 -6.77 -16.97 -2.32
CA GLU A 209 -5.36 -16.66 -2.09
C GLU A 209 -5.01 -15.21 -2.49
N LEU A 210 -5.65 -14.68 -3.54
CA LEU A 210 -5.52 -13.27 -3.92
C LEU A 210 -6.18 -12.36 -2.87
N SER A 211 -7.38 -12.73 -2.40
CA SER A 211 -8.11 -11.97 -1.37
C SER A 211 -7.35 -11.92 -0.04
N GLU A 212 -6.71 -13.02 0.38
CA GLU A 212 -5.87 -13.09 1.58
C GLU A 212 -4.72 -12.07 1.51
N ARG A 213 -4.11 -11.94 0.32
CA ARG A 213 -3.01 -11.02 0.07
C ARG A 213 -3.47 -9.56 0.12
N VAL A 214 -4.61 -9.25 -0.48
CA VAL A 214 -5.21 -7.90 -0.40
C VAL A 214 -5.65 -7.57 1.02
N ALA A 215 -6.19 -8.54 1.77
CA ALA A 215 -6.44 -8.35 3.20
C ALA A 215 -5.15 -8.07 3.97
N GLY A 216 -4.04 -8.70 3.59
CA GLY A 216 -2.71 -8.41 4.12
C GLY A 216 -2.30 -6.95 3.91
N VAL A 217 -2.54 -6.39 2.71
CA VAL A 217 -2.26 -4.98 2.39
C VAL A 217 -3.00 -4.05 3.34
N PHE A 218 -4.27 -4.33 3.63
CA PHE A 218 -5.09 -3.52 4.53
C PHE A 218 -5.03 -3.93 6.02
N ARG A 219 -4.21 -4.93 6.38
CA ARG A 219 -4.15 -5.56 7.72
C ARG A 219 -5.49 -6.13 8.22
N GLU A 220 -6.33 -6.59 7.31
CA GLU A 220 -7.69 -7.09 7.54
C GLU A 220 -7.79 -8.63 7.60
N GLY A 221 -6.74 -9.29 8.09
CA GLY A 221 -6.68 -10.77 8.16
C GLY A 221 -7.84 -11.41 8.91
N ARG A 222 -8.30 -10.79 10.01
CA ARG A 222 -9.47 -11.29 10.77
C ARG A 222 -10.77 -11.20 9.95
N ARG A 223 -10.93 -10.14 9.16
CA ARG A 223 -12.10 -9.96 8.31
C ARG A 223 -12.09 -10.93 7.13
N PHE A 224 -10.91 -11.18 6.56
CA PHE A 224 -10.71 -12.25 5.57
C PHE A 224 -11.09 -13.63 6.13
N GLU A 225 -10.61 -13.99 7.32
CA GLU A 225 -10.94 -15.27 7.96
C GLU A 225 -12.46 -15.41 8.19
N ALA A 226 -13.15 -14.32 8.56
CA ALA A 226 -14.60 -14.31 8.69
C ALA A 226 -15.30 -14.60 7.35
N PHE A 227 -14.94 -13.89 6.26
CA PHE A 227 -15.49 -14.18 4.93
C PHE A 227 -15.22 -15.62 4.48
N ARG A 228 -14.01 -16.12 4.76
CA ARG A 228 -13.61 -17.47 4.40
C ARG A 228 -14.46 -18.51 5.13
N SER A 229 -14.72 -18.31 6.42
CA SER A 229 -15.58 -19.15 7.24
C SER A 229 -17.01 -19.20 6.70
N GLU A 230 -17.60 -18.04 6.41
CA GLU A 230 -18.96 -17.96 5.83
C GLU A 230 -19.06 -18.69 4.49
N TYR A 231 -18.06 -18.53 3.62
CA TYR A 231 -18.00 -19.25 2.35
C TYR A 231 -17.91 -20.76 2.56
N GLU A 232 -17.04 -21.23 3.46
CA GLU A 232 -16.85 -22.66 3.72
C GLU A 232 -18.12 -23.31 4.31
N GLU A 233 -18.84 -22.61 5.19
CA GLU A 233 -20.13 -23.07 5.69
C GLU A 233 -21.17 -23.17 4.57
N LEU A 234 -21.35 -22.09 3.80
CA LEU A 234 -22.31 -22.05 2.70
C LEU A 234 -22.01 -23.15 1.67
N TYR A 235 -20.77 -23.22 1.22
CA TYR A 235 -20.33 -24.18 0.21
C TYR A 235 -20.44 -25.62 0.74
N GLY A 236 -20.04 -25.88 1.99
CA GLY A 236 -20.17 -27.17 2.64
C GLY A 236 -21.63 -27.64 2.71
N ARG A 237 -22.55 -26.75 3.09
CA ARG A 237 -23.99 -27.02 3.12
C ARG A 237 -24.53 -27.32 1.73
N ILE A 238 -24.14 -26.58 0.69
CA ILE A 238 -24.56 -26.87 -0.69
C ILE A 238 -24.07 -28.27 -1.10
N ARG A 239 -22.79 -28.57 -0.87
CA ARG A 239 -22.19 -29.87 -1.24
C ARG A 239 -22.85 -31.05 -0.54
N ALA A 240 -23.20 -30.92 0.74
CA ALA A 240 -23.86 -31.96 1.50
C ALA A 240 -25.30 -32.26 1.03
N ASN A 241 -25.92 -31.33 0.30
CA ASN A 241 -27.31 -31.44 -0.18
C ASN A 241 -27.41 -31.60 -1.70
N LEU A 242 -26.32 -31.97 -2.38
CA LEU A 242 -26.38 -32.29 -3.81
C LEU A 242 -27.24 -33.54 -4.05
N PRO A 243 -28.01 -33.59 -5.16
CA PRO A 243 -28.71 -34.81 -5.54
C PRO A 243 -27.71 -35.95 -5.81
N PRO A 244 -28.11 -37.20 -5.60
CA PRO A 244 -27.29 -38.36 -5.98
C PRO A 244 -26.99 -38.34 -7.48
N GLU A 245 -25.80 -38.83 -7.85
CA GLU A 245 -25.33 -38.95 -9.23
C GLU A 245 -26.14 -39.96 -10.06
#